data_AF-A0A2G9NSQ2-F1
#
_entry.id   AF-A0A2G9NSQ2-F1
#
_cell.length_a   1.000
_cell.length_b   1.000
_cell.length_c   1.000
_cell.angle_alpha   90.00
_cell.angle_beta   90.00
_cell.angle_gamma   90.00
#
_symmetry.space_group_name_H-M   'P 1'
#
loop_
_entity.id
_entity.type
_entity.pdbx_description
1 polymer ?
#
loop_
_entity_poly.entity_id
_entity_poly.type
_entity_poly.pdbx_seq_one_letter_code
_entity_poly.pdbx_strand_id
1 'polypeptide(L)' 'MSQDNKVSMPGVFGGLMKYDEEYRSRFMLSPTHVIAFIILIILFVIALRVFWPV' A
#
# COMPACT_ATOMS: atom_id res chain seq x y z
N MET A 1 -17.16 -6.82 -12.22
CA MET A 1 -16.05 -7.71 -12.61
C MET A 1 -14.99 -6.84 -13.28
N SER A 2 -14.04 -6.34 -12.50
CA SER A 2 -12.95 -5.48 -12.96
C SER A 2 -11.72 -6.34 -13.18
N GLN A 3 -11.25 -6.31 -14.43
CA GLN A 3 -10.21 -7.14 -15.03
C GLN A 3 -8.91 -7.16 -14.21
N ASP A 4 -8.50 -8.38 -13.85
CA ASP A 4 -7.14 -8.73 -13.44
C ASP A 4 -6.17 -8.32 -14.56
N ASN A 5 -5.68 -7.08 -14.50
CA ASN A 5 -4.77 -6.54 -15.49
C ASN A 5 -3.35 -7.06 -15.21
N LYS A 6 -3.16 -8.36 -15.44
CA LYS A 6 -1.84 -9.00 -15.43
C LYS A 6 -1.08 -8.54 -16.66
N VAL A 7 -0.28 -7.48 -16.50
CA VAL A 7 0.63 -6.97 -17.53
C VAL A 7 1.60 -8.10 -17.88
N SER A 8 1.34 -8.78 -18.99
CA SER A 8 2.18 -9.84 -19.55
C SER A 8 3.47 -9.23 -20.09
N MET A 9 4.54 -9.19 -19.28
CA MET A 9 5.87 -8.85 -19.77
C MET A 9 6.44 -10.03 -20.57
N PRO A 10 6.81 -9.83 -21.86
CA PRO A 10 7.35 -10.91 -22.68
C PRO A 10 8.67 -11.41 -22.08
N GLY A 11 8.75 -12.73 -21.86
CA GLY A 11 9.87 -13.39 -21.22
C GLY A 11 11.13 -13.34 -22.07
N VAL A 12 11.97 -12.33 -21.87
CA VAL A 12 13.30 -12.25 -22.47
C VAL A 12 14.25 -13.14 -21.66
N PHE A 13 14.41 -14.38 -22.12
CA PHE A 13 15.61 -15.23 -22.00
C PHE A 13 16.43 -15.14 -20.69
N GLY A 14 15.78 -15.47 -19.57
CA GLY A 14 16.42 -15.60 -18.25
C GLY A 14 15.65 -16.53 -17.30
N GLY A 15 15.03 -17.57 -17.89
CA GLY A 15 14.24 -18.64 -17.27
C GLY A 15 14.03 -18.58 -15.76
N LEU A 16 12.77 -18.30 -15.40
CA LEU A 16 12.08 -18.69 -14.15
C LEU A 16 12.04 -17.70 -12.97
N MET A 17 12.32 -16.40 -13.13
CA MET A 17 11.78 -15.45 -12.14
C MET A 17 10.27 -15.28 -12.40
N LYS A 18 9.45 -15.94 -11.58
CA LYS A 18 8.01 -15.69 -11.51
C LYS A 18 7.80 -14.30 -10.89
N TYR A 19 7.53 -13.31 -11.73
CA TYR A 19 7.05 -12.00 -11.27
C TYR A 19 5.71 -12.10 -10.53
N ASP A 20 5.04 -13.24 -10.62
CA ASP A 20 3.80 -13.61 -9.91
C ASP A 20 4.04 -13.99 -8.44
N GLU A 21 5.29 -14.20 -8.02
CA GLU A 21 5.64 -14.50 -6.63
C GLU A 21 5.75 -13.21 -5.84
N GLU A 22 4.60 -12.65 -5.46
CA GLU A 22 4.57 -11.62 -4.43
C GLU A 22 5.14 -12.19 -3.13
N TYR A 23 6.21 -11.58 -2.63
CA TYR A 23 6.82 -11.92 -1.35
C TYR A 23 5.78 -11.78 -0.25
N ARG A 24 5.33 -12.91 0.32
CA ARG A 24 4.43 -12.91 1.48
C ARG A 24 5.19 -12.42 2.70
N SER A 25 5.32 -11.10 2.82
CA SER A 25 5.79 -10.46 4.03
C SER A 25 4.90 -10.90 5.19
N ARG A 26 5.49 -11.24 6.35
CA ARG A 26 4.72 -11.45 7.59
C ARG A 26 3.99 -10.18 8.04
N PHE A 27 4.37 -9.04 7.47
CA PHE A 27 3.78 -7.73 7.71
C PHE A 27 3.33 -7.14 6.37
N MET A 28 2.11 -7.48 5.95
CA MET A 28 1.43 -6.85 4.82
C MET A 28 0.36 -5.92 5.40
N LEU A 29 0.58 -4.61 5.29
CA LEU A 29 -0.43 -3.63 5.67
C LEU A 29 -1.56 -3.67 4.65
N SER A 30 -2.77 -4.04 5.08
CA SER A 30 -3.93 -3.93 4.20
C SER A 30 -4.21 -2.44 3.92
N PRO A 31 -4.78 -2.09 2.75
CA PRO A 31 -5.12 -0.71 2.40
C PRO A 31 -5.96 -0.01 3.47
N THR A 32 -6.81 -0.76 4.17
CA THR A 32 -7.63 -0.27 5.29
C THR A 32 -6.78 0.31 6.43
N HIS A 33 -5.66 -0.33 6.78
CA HIS A 33 -4.77 0.16 7.84
C HIS A 33 -4.09 1.48 7.43
N VAL A 34 -3.72 1.60 6.15
CA VAL A 34 -3.13 2.83 5.62
C VAL A 34 -4.12 3.99 5.69
N ILE A 35 -5.37 3.76 5.31
CA ILE A 35 -6.44 4.77 5.36
C ILE A 35 -6.72 5.20 6.82
N ALA A 36 -6.82 4.24 7.74
CA ALA A 36 -7.03 4.53 9.16
C ALA A 36 -5.87 5.36 9.75
N PHE A 37 -4.63 5.05 9.38
CA PHE A 37 -3.46 5.78 9.85
C PHE A 37 -3.42 7.23 9.33
N ILE A 38 -3.82 7.45 8.07
CA ILE A 38 -3.94 8.80 7.50
C ILE A 38 -4.97 9.63 8.29
N ILE A 39 -6.14 9.06 8.57
CA ILE A 39 -7.19 9.75 9.34
C ILE A 39 -6.68 10.10 10.75
N LEU A 40 -5.97 9.18 11.40
CA LEU A 40 -5.38 9.42 12.72
C LEU A 40 -4.40 10.60 12.70
N ILE A 41 -3.51 10.68 11.70
CA ILE A 41 -2.57 11.80 11.57
C ILE A 41 -3.32 13.12 11.37
N ILE A 42 -4.35 13.14 10.52
CA ILE A 42 -5.16 14.35 10.29
C ILE A 42 -5.79 14.82 11.61
N LEU A 43 -6.41 13.91 12.36
CA LEU A 43 -7.00 14.22 13.66
C LEU A 43 -5.95 14.71 14.66
N PHE A 44 -4.77 14.11 14.66
CA PHE A 44 -3.67 14.54 15.52
C PHE A 44 -3.21 15.96 15.19
N VAL A 45 -3.05 16.30 13.90
CA VAL A 45 -2.68 17.65 13.46
C VAL A 45 -3.76 18.67 13.83
N ILE A 46 -5.04 18.32 13.64
CA ILE A 46 -6.17 19.18 14.04
C ILE A 46 -6.14 19.41 15.55
N ALA A 47 -6.00 18.34 16.34
CA ALA A 47 -5.91 18.44 17.79
C ALA A 47 -4.75 19.35 18.19
N LEU A 48 -3.57 19.15 17.61
CA LEU A 48 -2.39 19.99 17.88
C LEU A 48 -2.67 21.47 17.57
N ARG A 49 -3.33 21.78 16.45
CA ARG A 49 -3.69 23.16 16.07
C ARG A 49 -4.74 23.78 17.00
N VAL A 50 -5.65 22.97 17.54
CA VAL A 50 -6.68 23.42 18.48
C VAL A 50 -6.09 23.68 19.87
N PHE A 51 -5.20 22.80 20.35
CA PHE A 51 -4.59 22.95 21.68
C PHE A 51 -3.40 23.90 21.70
N TRP A 52 -2.66 24.01 20.60
CA TRP A 52 -1.51 24.90 20.44
C TRP A 52 -1.67 25.76 19.18
N PRO A 53 -2.58 26.76 19.22
CA PRO A 53 -2.71 27.74 18.16
C PRO A 53 -1.54 28.73 18.24
N VAL A 54 -0.37 28.34 17.74
CA VAL A 54 0.76 29.27 17.47
C VAL A 54 0.72 29.69 16.02
#